data_AF-A0A6P8WGA5-F1
#
_entry.id   AF-A0A6P8WGA5-F1
#
_cell.length_a   1.000
_cell.length_b   1.000
_cell.length_c   1.000
_cell.angle_alpha   90.00
_cell.angle_beta   90.00
_cell.angle_gamma   90.00
#
_symmetry.space_group_name_H-M   'P 1'
#
loop_
_entity.id
_entity.type
_entity.pdbx_description
1 polymer ?
#
loop_
_entity_poly.entity_id
_entity_poly.type
_entity_poly.pdbx_seq_one_letter_code
_entity_poly.pdbx_strand_id
1 'polypeptide(L)'
;MFIARRQATTQLTQILHLRATFRRAFVMAGSYKFSEIDGDLFSAPKTHSLAHCVGADLAMGAGIAVKFKEVYGKVDELRAQNAGSGEVAVLKDDQRYIYYLVTKPQSWGKPTYDSLQSSLEQMREHMLKNQIDKLAIPRIGCGIDGLEWDKVSALLEHVFGKEQVEIVVYNYVPPQ
;
A
#
# COMPACT_ATOMS: atom_id res chain seq x y z
N MET A 1 -2.42 15.21 66.02
CA MET A 1 -2.04 15.72 64.68
C MET A 1 -1.55 14.53 63.85
N PHE A 2 -2.08 14.35 62.64
CA PHE A 2 -1.59 13.48 61.55
C PHE A 2 -1.72 11.94 61.61
N ILE A 3 -2.89 11.38 61.28
CA ILE A 3 -2.97 10.10 60.53
C ILE A 3 -4.24 10.11 59.65
N ALA A 4 -4.20 10.71 58.45
CA ALA A 4 -5.28 10.56 57.44
C ALA A 4 -4.88 10.99 56.01
N ARG A 5 -3.59 10.92 55.63
CA ARG A 5 -3.14 11.40 54.30
C ARG A 5 -2.37 10.39 53.45
N ARG A 6 -2.25 9.13 53.87
CA ARG A 6 -1.41 8.14 53.15
C ARG A 6 -2.14 7.03 52.38
N GLN A 7 -3.47 6.94 52.43
CA GLN A 7 -4.24 5.92 51.67
C GLN A 7 -4.89 6.43 50.37
N ALA A 8 -5.14 7.73 50.23
CA ALA A 8 -5.81 8.29 49.05
C ALA A 8 -4.95 8.28 47.77
N THR A 9 -3.63 8.41 47.91
CA THR A 9 -2.69 8.49 46.78
C THR A 9 -2.55 7.17 46.04
N THR A 10 -2.64 6.03 46.74
CA THR A 10 -2.41 4.69 46.15
C THR A 10 -3.59 4.20 45.30
N GLN A 11 -4.83 4.55 45.66
CA GLN A 11 -6.03 4.25 44.87
C GLN A 11 -6.07 5.06 43.56
N LEU A 12 -5.68 6.34 43.60
CA LEU A 12 -5.62 7.20 42.41
C LEU A 12 -4.61 6.69 41.38
N THR A 13 -3.46 6.16 41.80
CA THR A 13 -2.46 5.56 40.90
C THR A 13 -2.91 4.24 40.28
N GLN A 14 -3.69 3.43 40.99
CA GLN A 14 -4.29 2.20 40.44
C GLN A 14 -5.40 2.52 39.42
N ILE A 15 -6.25 3.52 39.67
CA ILE A 15 -7.29 3.96 38.74
C ILE A 15 -6.69 4.59 37.47
N LEU A 16 -5.58 5.33 37.59
CA LEU A 16 -4.84 5.88 36.46
C LEU A 16 -4.17 4.78 35.61
N HIS A 17 -3.60 3.76 36.24
CA HIS A 17 -3.12 2.57 35.51
C HIS A 17 -4.27 1.81 34.85
N LEU A 18 -5.40 1.61 35.54
CA LEU A 18 -6.55 0.93 34.96
C LEU A 18 -7.08 1.68 33.73
N ARG A 19 -7.07 3.03 33.74
CA ARG A 19 -7.43 3.87 32.57
C ARG A 19 -6.42 3.81 31.43
N ALA A 20 -5.12 3.67 31.72
CA ALA A 20 -4.09 3.47 30.70
C ALA A 20 -4.18 2.07 30.07
N THR A 21 -4.51 1.06 30.86
CA THR A 21 -4.69 -0.32 30.38
C THR A 21 -6.04 -0.51 29.66
N PHE A 22 -7.11 0.19 30.09
CA PHE A 22 -8.41 0.15 29.40
C PHE A 22 -8.46 0.95 28.09
N ARG A 23 -7.56 1.92 27.87
CA ARG A 23 -7.40 2.56 26.55
C ARG A 23 -6.85 1.60 25.49
N ARG A 24 -6.28 0.48 25.89
CA ARG A 24 -5.72 -0.53 24.98
C ARG A 24 -6.74 -1.55 24.46
N ALA A 25 -7.98 -1.50 24.96
CA ALA A 25 -9.09 -2.35 24.52
C ALA A 25 -10.20 -1.53 23.82
N PHE A 26 -9.87 -0.36 23.27
CA PHE A 26 -10.73 0.26 22.27
C PHE A 26 -10.49 -0.46 20.95
N VAL A 27 -11.49 -1.24 20.54
CA VAL A 27 -11.66 -1.89 19.24
C VAL A 27 -10.88 -1.16 18.15
N MET A 28 -9.75 -1.73 17.73
CA MET A 28 -9.11 -1.34 16.47
C MET A 28 -9.99 -1.90 15.35
N ALA A 29 -11.12 -1.25 15.10
CA ALA A 29 -11.78 -1.37 13.81
C ALA A 29 -10.82 -0.72 12.82
N GLY A 30 -9.94 -1.51 12.22
CA GLY A 30 -9.09 -1.02 11.16
C GLY A 30 -10.00 -0.46 10.07
N SER A 31 -9.97 0.86 9.85
CA SER A 31 -10.78 1.45 8.79
C SER A 31 -9.97 1.37 7.50
N TYR A 32 -10.15 0.28 6.77
CA TYR A 32 -9.83 0.24 5.35
C TYR A 32 -10.64 1.35 4.67
N LYS A 33 -9.95 2.29 4.02
CA LYS A 33 -10.57 3.38 3.25
C LYS A 33 -10.21 3.18 1.79
N PHE A 34 -11.22 3.16 0.95
CA PHE A 34 -11.06 3.03 -0.49
C PHE A 34 -11.82 4.17 -1.18
N SER A 35 -11.16 4.85 -2.10
CA SER A 35 -11.77 5.88 -2.93
C SER A 35 -11.18 5.85 -4.34
N GLU A 36 -11.97 6.30 -5.31
CA GLU A 36 -11.50 6.58 -6.66
C GLU A 36 -11.66 8.07 -6.95
N ILE A 37 -10.67 8.67 -7.62
CA ILE A 37 -10.70 10.06 -8.07
C ILE A 37 -10.15 10.17 -9.49
N ASP A 38 -10.61 11.16 -10.23
CA ASP A 38 -10.07 11.48 -11.55
C ASP A 38 -8.83 12.37 -11.40
N GLY A 39 -7.73 12.01 -12.08
CA GLY A 39 -6.52 12.81 -12.06
C GLY A 39 -5.24 12.06 -12.42
N ASP A 40 -4.13 12.78 -12.35
CA ASP A 40 -2.79 12.20 -12.53
C ASP A 40 -2.31 11.56 -11.23
N LEU A 41 -2.01 10.27 -11.26
CA LEU A 41 -1.42 9.53 -10.13
C LEU A 41 -0.17 10.21 -9.57
N PHE A 42 0.67 10.81 -10.42
CA PHE A 42 1.91 11.44 -9.99
C PHE A 42 1.69 12.79 -9.26
N SER A 43 0.46 13.30 -9.26
CA SER A 43 0.04 14.44 -8.43
C SER A 43 -0.31 14.03 -6.99
N ALA A 44 -0.38 12.72 -6.70
CA ALA A 44 -0.66 12.24 -5.36
C ALA A 44 0.34 12.81 -4.33
N PRO A 45 -0.12 13.19 -3.12
CA PRO A 45 0.76 13.72 -2.08
C PRO A 45 1.94 12.79 -1.81
N LYS A 46 3.13 13.34 -1.53
CA LYS A 46 4.33 12.57 -1.16
C LYS A 46 4.17 11.73 0.12
N THR A 47 3.10 11.93 0.88
CA THR A 47 2.69 11.07 2.01
C THR A 47 2.10 9.73 1.57
N HIS A 48 1.73 9.58 0.30
CA HIS A 48 1.25 8.31 -0.27
C HIS A 48 2.40 7.58 -0.96
N SER A 49 2.59 6.33 -0.57
CA SER A 49 3.35 5.38 -1.39
C SER A 49 2.60 5.11 -2.70
N LEU A 50 3.32 4.75 -3.76
CA LEU A 50 2.73 4.46 -5.05
C LEU A 50 2.88 2.99 -5.41
N ALA A 51 1.95 2.42 -6.19
CA ALA A 51 2.14 1.10 -6.79
C ALA A 51 1.70 1.05 -8.25
N HIS A 52 2.35 0.20 -9.03
CA HIS A 52 1.90 -0.18 -10.38
C HIS A 52 2.34 -1.59 -10.76
N CYS A 53 1.75 -2.15 -11.83
CA CYS A 53 2.13 -3.45 -12.36
C CYS A 53 3.27 -3.36 -13.37
N VAL A 54 4.14 -4.38 -13.38
CA VAL A 54 5.25 -4.57 -14.33
C VAL A 54 5.43 -6.06 -14.69
N GLY A 55 6.19 -6.31 -15.76
CA GLY A 55 6.78 -7.62 -16.02
C GLY A 55 8.14 -7.77 -15.32
N ALA A 56 8.56 -9.01 -15.06
CA ALA A 56 9.84 -9.31 -14.41
C ALA A 56 11.07 -8.85 -15.23
N ASP A 57 10.90 -8.65 -16.54
CA ASP A 57 11.91 -8.05 -17.41
C ASP A 57 12.13 -6.54 -17.18
N LEU A 58 11.25 -5.89 -16.42
CA LEU A 58 11.28 -4.46 -16.08
C LEU A 58 11.44 -3.56 -17.31
N ALA A 59 10.86 -3.96 -18.45
CA ALA A 59 10.96 -3.19 -19.70
C ALA A 59 10.32 -1.80 -19.56
N MET A 60 9.12 -1.77 -18.96
CA MET A 60 8.34 -0.56 -18.65
C MET A 60 8.21 0.40 -19.85
N GLY A 61 7.92 -0.16 -21.02
CA GLY A 61 7.90 0.56 -22.30
C GLY A 61 6.53 1.09 -22.75
N ALA A 62 5.46 0.85 -21.97
CA ALA A 62 4.11 1.30 -22.32
C ALA A 62 3.28 1.70 -21.10
N GLY A 63 2.22 2.47 -21.35
CA GLY A 63 1.28 2.93 -20.33
C GLY A 63 1.96 3.73 -19.22
N ILE A 64 1.39 3.68 -18.02
CA ILE A 64 1.89 4.45 -16.86
C ILE A 64 3.30 4.02 -16.44
N ALA A 65 3.72 2.77 -16.75
CA ALA A 65 5.04 2.25 -16.39
C ALA A 65 6.19 3.05 -17.01
N VAL A 66 6.00 3.63 -18.20
CA VAL A 66 6.97 4.55 -18.81
C VAL A 66 7.23 5.72 -17.88
N LYS A 67 6.16 6.31 -17.34
CA LYS A 67 6.29 7.47 -16.45
C LYS A 67 6.93 7.10 -15.12
N PHE A 68 6.62 5.93 -14.55
CA PHE A 68 7.34 5.43 -13.37
C PHE A 68 8.84 5.29 -13.63
N LYS A 69 9.23 4.78 -14.80
CA LYS A 69 10.64 4.66 -15.20
C LYS A 69 11.32 6.01 -15.37
N GLU A 70 10.65 6.99 -15.99
CA GLU A 70 11.16 8.35 -16.14
C GLU A 70 11.35 9.08 -14.80
N VAL A 71 10.38 8.93 -13.88
CA VAL A 71 10.35 9.68 -12.61
C VAL A 71 11.28 9.06 -11.56
N TYR A 72 11.25 7.73 -11.39
CA TYR A 72 11.98 7.06 -10.30
C TYR A 72 13.27 6.37 -10.75
N GLY A 73 13.35 5.97 -12.03
CA GLY A 73 14.53 5.33 -12.58
C GLY A 73 14.96 4.09 -11.81
N LYS A 74 16.28 3.97 -11.56
CA LYS A 74 16.91 2.92 -10.73
C LYS A 74 16.54 1.48 -11.11
N VAL A 75 16.42 1.21 -12.41
CA VAL A 75 16.04 -0.11 -12.92
C VAL A 75 17.04 -1.18 -12.50
N ASP A 76 18.33 -0.85 -12.36
CA ASP A 76 19.34 -1.81 -11.90
C ASP A 76 19.17 -2.18 -10.42
N GLU A 77 18.71 -1.26 -9.57
CA GLU A 77 18.36 -1.54 -8.17
C GLU A 77 17.14 -2.47 -8.09
N LEU A 78 16.14 -2.26 -8.96
CA LEU A 78 14.99 -3.14 -9.09
C LEU A 78 15.39 -4.54 -9.58
N ARG A 79 16.26 -4.63 -10.58
CA ARG A 79 16.77 -5.92 -11.10
C ARG A 79 17.55 -6.70 -10.05
N ALA A 80 18.35 -6.01 -9.23
CA ALA A 80 19.12 -6.64 -8.17
C ALA A 80 18.24 -7.32 -7.10
N GLN A 81 16.96 -6.92 -6.98
CA GLN A 81 16.00 -7.57 -6.08
C GLN A 81 15.50 -8.91 -6.62
N ASN A 82 15.68 -9.19 -7.91
CA ASN A 82 15.33 -10.46 -8.56
C ASN A 82 13.87 -10.92 -8.31
N ALA A 83 12.93 -9.97 -8.29
CA ALA A 83 11.52 -10.24 -8.09
C ALA A 83 10.90 -10.93 -9.31
N GLY A 84 10.31 -12.11 -9.10
CA GLY A 84 9.59 -12.91 -10.09
C GLY A 84 8.09 -12.60 -10.13
N SER A 85 7.38 -13.29 -11.03
CA SER A 85 5.92 -13.16 -11.15
C SER A 85 5.22 -13.59 -9.84
N GLY A 86 4.35 -12.74 -9.31
CA GLY A 86 3.73 -12.90 -7.98
C GLY A 86 4.46 -12.17 -6.87
N GLU A 87 5.62 -11.57 -7.14
CA GLU A 87 6.42 -10.84 -6.14
C GLU A 87 6.33 -9.32 -6.32
N VAL A 88 6.99 -8.58 -5.43
CA VAL A 88 7.05 -7.12 -5.46
C VAL A 88 8.50 -6.66 -5.37
N ALA A 89 8.89 -5.78 -6.27
CA ALA A 89 10.13 -5.01 -6.12
C ALA A 89 9.80 -3.61 -5.56
N VAL A 90 10.70 -3.05 -4.75
CA VAL A 90 10.43 -1.84 -3.98
C VAL A 90 11.58 -0.85 -4.16
N LEU A 91 11.26 0.41 -4.41
CA LEU A 91 12.20 1.52 -4.26
C LEU A 91 11.78 2.41 -3.10
N LYS A 92 12.77 2.94 -2.38
CA LYS A 92 12.54 4.02 -1.40
C LYS A 92 12.63 5.38 -2.09
N ASP A 93 11.61 6.21 -1.90
CA ASP A 93 11.51 7.60 -2.36
C ASP A 93 11.26 8.49 -1.13
N ASP A 94 12.34 8.93 -0.49
CA ASP A 94 12.31 9.72 0.75
C ASP A 94 11.54 9.01 1.89
N GLN A 95 10.39 9.56 2.30
CA GLN A 95 9.55 9.03 3.39
C GLN A 95 8.50 8.01 2.93
N ARG A 96 8.48 7.67 1.63
CA ARG A 96 7.52 6.72 1.06
C ARG A 96 8.22 5.65 0.22
N TYR A 97 7.42 4.71 -0.28
CA TYR A 97 7.88 3.63 -1.14
C TYR A 97 7.16 3.63 -2.49
N ILE A 98 7.86 3.12 -3.51
CA ILE A 98 7.32 2.87 -4.83
C ILE A 98 7.34 1.36 -5.05
N TYR A 99 6.16 0.77 -5.23
CA TYR A 99 5.95 -0.66 -5.37
C TYR A 99 5.76 -1.05 -6.83
N TYR A 100 6.57 -2.00 -7.28
CA TYR A 100 6.55 -2.58 -8.62
C TYR A 100 6.01 -4.00 -8.49
N LEU A 101 4.68 -4.13 -8.63
CA LEU A 101 3.99 -5.41 -8.56
C LEU A 101 4.37 -6.23 -9.80
N VAL A 102 5.16 -7.28 -9.63
CA VAL A 102 5.61 -8.11 -10.74
C VAL A 102 4.53 -9.15 -11.01
N THR A 103 3.63 -8.85 -11.94
CA THR A 103 2.42 -9.66 -12.17
C THR A 103 2.54 -10.57 -13.38
N LYS A 104 3.65 -10.52 -14.10
CA LYS A 104 3.88 -11.37 -15.26
C LYS A 104 5.37 -11.60 -15.49
N PRO A 105 5.77 -12.73 -16.10
CA PRO A 105 7.18 -13.01 -16.29
C PRO A 105 7.83 -12.11 -17.36
N GLN A 106 7.05 -11.59 -18.32
CA GLN A 106 7.54 -10.67 -19.35
C GLN A 106 6.54 -9.55 -19.67
N SER A 107 7.05 -8.40 -20.10
CA SER A 107 6.27 -7.18 -20.35
C SER A 107 5.19 -7.31 -21.44
N TRP A 108 5.39 -8.17 -22.44
CA TRP A 108 4.39 -8.47 -23.48
C TRP A 108 3.29 -9.45 -23.02
N GLY A 109 3.45 -10.07 -21.85
CA GLY A 109 2.53 -11.09 -21.35
C GLY A 109 1.27 -10.48 -20.74
N LYS A 110 0.40 -11.36 -20.24
CA LYS A 110 -0.78 -11.00 -19.46
C LYS A 110 -0.63 -11.49 -18.02
N PRO A 111 -0.97 -10.67 -17.02
CA PRO A 111 -0.99 -11.13 -15.65
C PRO A 111 -2.19 -12.05 -15.39
N THR A 112 -2.16 -12.75 -14.28
CA THR A 112 -3.31 -13.48 -13.73
C THR A 112 -3.78 -12.85 -12.42
N TYR A 113 -5.02 -13.13 -12.01
CA TYR A 113 -5.50 -12.71 -10.68
C TYR A 113 -4.62 -13.26 -9.55
N ASP A 114 -4.16 -14.50 -9.66
CA ASP A 114 -3.27 -15.12 -8.66
C ASP A 114 -1.94 -14.38 -8.53
N SER A 115 -1.32 -14.02 -9.67
CA SER A 115 -0.06 -13.26 -9.67
C SER A 115 -0.23 -11.86 -9.08
N LEU A 116 -1.36 -11.20 -9.39
CA LEU A 116 -1.69 -9.90 -8.81
C LEU A 116 -1.91 -10.03 -7.31
N GLN A 117 -2.72 -11.00 -6.87
CA GLN A 117 -3.00 -11.26 -5.47
C GLN A 117 -1.72 -11.48 -4.67
N SER A 118 -0.87 -12.39 -5.13
CA SER A 118 0.39 -12.71 -4.45
C SER A 118 1.28 -11.47 -4.32
N SER A 119 1.37 -10.64 -5.36
CA SER A 119 2.16 -9.40 -5.32
C SER A 119 1.57 -8.37 -4.35
N LEU A 120 0.24 -8.26 -4.27
CA LEU A 120 -0.47 -7.37 -3.35
C LEU A 120 -0.30 -7.82 -1.90
N GLU A 121 -0.34 -9.12 -1.62
CA GLU A 121 -0.11 -9.68 -0.29
C GLU A 121 1.32 -9.38 0.19
N GLN A 122 2.32 -9.56 -0.67
CA GLN A 122 3.71 -9.20 -0.32
C GLN A 122 3.89 -7.70 -0.13
N MET A 123 3.24 -6.87 -0.96
CA MET A 123 3.22 -5.42 -0.76
C MET A 123 2.59 -5.05 0.57
N ARG A 124 1.46 -5.68 0.95
CA ARG A 124 0.82 -5.48 2.26
C ARG A 124 1.78 -5.78 3.40
N GLU A 125 2.46 -6.92 3.38
CA GLU A 125 3.43 -7.26 4.43
C GLU A 125 4.55 -6.23 4.53
N HIS A 126 5.06 -5.75 3.39
CA HIS A 126 6.05 -4.68 3.37
C HIS A 126 5.49 -3.36 3.95
N MET A 127 4.26 -2.98 3.59
CA MET A 127 3.59 -1.79 4.11
C MET A 127 3.43 -1.86 5.63
N LEU A 128 2.93 -2.98 6.17
CA LEU A 128 2.75 -3.19 7.61
C LEU A 128 4.09 -3.09 8.36
N LYS A 129 5.13 -3.77 7.86
CA LYS A 129 6.48 -3.73 8.44
C LYS A 129 7.05 -2.32 8.50
N ASN A 130 6.73 -1.48 7.52
CA ASN A 130 7.24 -0.13 7.39
C ASN A 130 6.26 0.96 7.85
N GLN A 131 5.15 0.58 8.48
CA GLN A 131 4.13 1.51 9.00
C GLN A 131 3.57 2.44 7.91
N ILE A 132 3.36 1.89 6.71
CA ILE A 132 2.75 2.61 5.59
C ILE A 132 1.23 2.39 5.63
N ASP A 133 0.49 3.47 5.76
CA ASP A 133 -0.97 3.49 5.88
C ASP A 133 -1.67 4.21 4.72
N LYS A 134 -0.92 4.73 3.74
CA LYS A 134 -1.43 5.49 2.59
C LYS A 134 -0.82 5.03 1.28
N LEU A 135 -1.69 4.64 0.36
CA LEU A 135 -1.32 4.13 -0.96
C LEU A 135 -2.13 4.84 -2.04
N ALA A 136 -1.45 5.31 -3.09
CA ALA A 136 -2.08 5.79 -4.30
C ALA A 136 -1.72 4.85 -5.46
N ILE A 137 -2.72 4.42 -6.22
CA ILE A 137 -2.55 3.46 -7.33
C ILE A 137 -3.33 3.91 -8.57
N PRO A 138 -2.94 3.49 -9.78
CA PRO A 138 -3.85 3.53 -10.92
C PRO A 138 -4.84 2.34 -10.83
N ARG A 139 -5.68 2.15 -11.84
CA ARG A 139 -6.40 0.87 -12.04
C ARG A 139 -5.43 -0.25 -12.44
N ILE A 140 -4.72 -0.78 -11.44
CA ILE A 140 -3.65 -1.78 -11.59
C ILE A 140 -4.15 -3.03 -12.32
N GLY A 141 -3.39 -3.51 -13.30
CA GLY A 141 -3.72 -4.70 -14.08
C GLY A 141 -4.87 -4.54 -15.09
N CYS A 142 -5.57 -3.41 -15.18
CA CYS A 142 -6.82 -3.31 -15.97
C CYS A 142 -6.72 -2.67 -17.35
N GLY A 143 -5.64 -1.95 -17.65
CA GLY A 143 -5.43 -1.32 -18.97
C GLY A 143 -4.90 -2.31 -20.01
N ILE A 144 -3.65 -2.10 -20.44
CA ILE A 144 -2.96 -2.98 -21.41
C ILE A 144 -2.90 -4.44 -20.92
N ASP A 145 -2.95 -4.65 -19.60
CA ASP A 145 -2.93 -5.97 -18.96
C ASP A 145 -4.27 -6.71 -19.00
N GLY A 146 -5.40 -6.00 -19.16
CA GLY A 146 -6.71 -6.59 -19.49
C GLY A 146 -7.44 -7.34 -18.36
N LEU A 147 -7.04 -7.18 -17.09
CA LEU A 147 -7.87 -7.65 -15.97
C LEU A 147 -9.10 -6.74 -15.81
N GLU A 148 -10.20 -7.30 -15.32
CA GLU A 148 -11.42 -6.53 -15.04
C GLU A 148 -11.32 -5.79 -13.70
N TRP A 149 -11.62 -4.49 -13.72
CA TRP A 149 -11.47 -3.62 -12.54
C TRP A 149 -12.32 -4.08 -11.35
N ASP A 150 -13.56 -4.51 -11.57
CA ASP A 150 -14.44 -4.98 -10.49
C ASP A 150 -13.87 -6.19 -9.74
N LYS A 151 -13.12 -7.05 -10.43
CA LYS A 151 -12.42 -8.19 -9.81
C LYS A 151 -11.15 -7.74 -9.08
N VAL A 152 -10.43 -6.75 -9.63
CA VAL A 152 -9.23 -6.19 -9.00
C VAL A 152 -9.59 -5.38 -7.75
N SER A 153 -10.65 -4.60 -7.76
CA SER A 153 -11.12 -3.84 -6.60
C SER A 153 -11.58 -4.76 -5.47
N ALA A 154 -12.32 -5.83 -5.79
CA ALA A 154 -12.66 -6.89 -4.83
C ALA A 154 -11.41 -7.58 -4.27
N LEU A 155 -10.37 -7.76 -5.08
CA LEU A 155 -9.11 -8.33 -4.63
C LEU A 155 -8.33 -7.39 -3.69
N LEU A 156 -8.34 -6.08 -3.95
CA LEU A 156 -7.78 -5.08 -3.04
C LEU A 156 -8.49 -5.12 -1.68
N GLU A 157 -9.81 -5.19 -1.67
CA GLU A 157 -10.59 -5.36 -0.43
C GLU A 157 -10.28 -6.68 0.27
N HIS A 158 -10.13 -7.78 -0.47
CA HIS A 158 -9.74 -9.06 0.10
C HIS A 158 -8.38 -9.00 0.82
N VAL A 159 -7.39 -8.37 0.20
CA VAL A 159 -6.02 -8.29 0.73
C VAL A 159 -5.90 -7.29 1.89
N PHE A 160 -6.52 -6.12 1.76
CA PHE A 160 -6.33 -4.96 2.64
C PHE A 160 -7.50 -4.65 3.56
N GLY A 161 -8.66 -5.28 3.39
CA GLY A 161 -9.92 -4.89 4.06
C GLY A 161 -9.90 -5.00 5.59
N LYS A 162 -8.92 -5.69 6.17
CA LYS A 162 -8.71 -5.79 7.63
C LYS A 162 -7.62 -4.85 8.15
N GLU A 163 -6.93 -4.16 7.26
CA GLU A 163 -5.80 -3.30 7.59
C GLU A 163 -6.23 -1.84 7.78
N GLN A 164 -5.42 -1.10 8.53
CA GLN A 164 -5.55 0.35 8.64
C GLN A 164 -4.80 1.02 7.49
N VAL A 165 -5.44 1.05 6.34
CA VAL A 165 -4.86 1.63 5.12
C VAL A 165 -5.90 2.43 4.35
N GLU A 166 -5.45 3.56 3.81
CA GLU A 166 -6.14 4.34 2.80
C GLU A 166 -5.56 4.02 1.43
N ILE A 167 -6.42 3.55 0.51
CA ILE A 167 -6.10 3.33 -0.89
C ILE A 167 -6.90 4.33 -1.73
N VAL A 168 -6.19 5.18 -2.47
CA VAL A 168 -6.77 6.12 -3.42
C VAL A 168 -6.42 5.69 -4.84
N VAL A 169 -7.44 5.38 -5.64
CA VAL A 169 -7.29 5.01 -7.04
C VAL A 169 -7.39 6.24 -7.91
N TYR A 170 -6.40 6.48 -8.75
CA TYR A 170 -6.38 7.57 -9.73
C TYR A 170 -6.82 7.04 -11.09
N ASN A 171 -7.97 7.52 -11.54
CA ASN A 171 -8.49 7.31 -12.87
C ASN A 171 -7.88 8.34 -13.80
N TYR A 172 -6.99 7.90 -14.69
CA TYR A 172 -6.30 8.80 -15.61
C TYR A 172 -7.30 9.47 -16.56
N VAL A 173 -7.32 10.80 -16.54
CA VAL A 173 -8.03 11.62 -17.50
C VAL A 173 -6.99 12.27 -18.42
N PRO A 174 -7.00 11.98 -19.74
CA PRO A 174 -6.11 12.65 -20.68
C PRO A 174 -6.30 14.17 -20.63
N PRO A 175 -5.22 14.96 -20.71
CA PRO A 175 -5.33 16.40 -20.96
C PRO A 175 -6.17 16.64 -22.22
N GLN A 176 -7.11 17.59 -22.15
CA GLN A 176 -7.91 18.04 -23.30
C GLN A 176 -7.08 18.92 -24.23
#